data_AF-A0AAD7ESC2-F1
#
_entry.id   AF-A0AAD7ESC2-F1
#
_cell.length_a   1.000
_cell.length_b   1.000
_cell.length_c   1.000
_cell.angle_alpha   90.00
_cell.angle_beta   90.00
_cell.angle_gamma   90.00
#
_symmetry.space_group_name_H-M   'P 1'
#
loop_
_entity.id
_entity.type
_entity.pdbx_description
1 polymer ?
#
loop_
_entity_poly.entity_id
_entity_poly.type
_entity_poly.pdbx_seq_one_letter_code
_entity_poly.pdbx_strand_id
1 'polypeptide(L)'
;METSTALWSVLLVPQYPIISEVLEFITEKGTYKATNKDLWSMMLEFCRTVEPSLQDYEADGAWPTLLDDFVAWKKAKLGNGTAEAE
;
A
#
# COMPACT_ATOMS: atom_id res chain seq x y z
N MET A 1 8.45 10.11 7.18
CA MET A 1 7.63 8.90 6.90
C MET A 1 6.93 8.41 8.16
N GLU A 2 7.65 8.28 9.29
CA GLU A 2 7.12 7.73 10.56
C GLU A 2 5.86 8.43 11.10
N THR A 3 5.80 9.77 11.06
CA THR A 3 4.59 10.48 11.48
C THR A 3 3.41 10.21 10.54
N SER A 4 3.68 10.13 9.24
CA SER A 4 2.65 9.88 8.23
C SER A 4 2.07 8.47 8.36
N THR A 5 2.93 7.46 8.57
CA THR A 5 2.50 6.08 8.79
C THR A 5 1.69 5.93 10.08
N ALA A 6 2.09 6.60 11.16
CA ALA A 6 1.31 6.63 12.39
C ALA A 6 -0.08 7.27 12.20
N LEU A 7 -0.17 8.38 11.47
CA LEU A 7 -1.46 9.03 11.21
C LEU A 7 -2.36 8.20 10.30
N TRP A 8 -1.83 7.58 9.24
CA TRP A 8 -2.61 6.65 8.42
C TRP A 8 -3.09 5.44 9.21
N SER A 9 -2.28 4.94 10.15
CA SER A 9 -2.70 3.87 11.06
C SER A 9 -3.94 4.26 11.87
N VAL A 10 -4.01 5.49 12.37
CA VAL A 10 -5.16 5.93 13.16
C VAL A 10 -6.37 6.28 12.28
N LEU A 11 -6.14 6.95 11.15
CA LEU A 11 -7.23 7.53 10.34
C LEU A 11 -7.82 6.53 9.33
N LEU A 12 -7.00 5.65 8.76
CA LEU A 12 -7.39 4.81 7.62
C LEU A 12 -7.60 3.35 7.99
N VAL A 13 -6.88 2.79 8.98
CA VAL A 13 -7.04 1.37 9.39
C VAL A 13 -8.48 1.00 9.74
N PRO A 14 -9.27 1.80 10.48
CA PRO A 14 -10.64 1.41 10.80
C PRO A 14 -11.58 1.43 9.59
N GLN A 15 -11.21 2.12 8.50
CA GLN A 15 -12.03 2.25 7.29
C GLN A 15 -11.55 1.31 6.16
N TYR A 16 -10.24 1.13 6.03
CA TYR A 16 -9.62 0.47 4.88
C TYR A 16 -8.55 -0.53 5.36
N PRO A 17 -8.84 -1.85 5.36
CA PRO A 17 -7.91 -2.85 5.86
C PRO A 17 -6.62 -2.95 5.02
N ILE A 18 -6.66 -2.54 3.75
CA ILE A 18 -5.50 -2.52 2.85
C ILE A 18 -4.35 -1.65 3.38
N ILE A 19 -4.65 -0.61 4.15
CA ILE A 19 -3.61 0.30 4.65
C ILE A 19 -2.66 -0.41 5.63
N SER A 20 -3.15 -1.40 6.38
CA SER A 20 -2.31 -2.16 7.32
C SER A 20 -1.16 -2.85 6.58
N GLU A 21 -1.45 -3.40 5.40
CA GLU A 21 -0.44 -4.04 4.54
C GLU A 21 0.50 -3.00 3.91
N VAL A 22 -0.01 -1.83 3.54
CA VAL A 22 0.82 -0.72 3.04
C VAL A 22 1.82 -0.25 4.10
N LEU A 23 1.37 -0.14 5.36
CA LEU A 23 2.23 0.24 6.49
C LEU A 23 3.32 -0.81 6.76
N GLU A 24 2.98 -2.10 6.66
CA GLU A 24 3.94 -3.20 6.74
C GLU A 24 4.98 -3.10 5.62
N PHE A 25 4.54 -2.90 4.38
CA PHE A 25 5.41 -2.72 3.23
C PHE A 25 6.38 -1.53 3.40
N ILE A 26 5.88 -0.37 3.84
CA ILE A 26 6.71 0.82 4.08
C ILE A 26 7.79 0.51 5.14
N THR A 27 7.42 -0.21 6.19
CA THR A 27 8.32 -0.61 7.27
C THR A 27 9.39 -1.59 6.79
N GLU A 28 9.01 -2.56 5.94
CA GLU A 28 9.95 -3.55 5.40
C GLU A 28 10.92 -2.94 4.37
N LYS A 29 10.42 -2.12 3.44
CA LYS A 29 11.27 -1.48 2.41
C LYS A 29 12.26 -0.49 2.99
N GLY A 30 11.87 0.29 4.01
CA GLY A 30 12.72 1.29 4.69
C GLY A 30 13.32 2.39 3.80
N THR A 31 12.98 2.43 2.51
CA THR A 31 13.60 3.27 1.48
C THR A 31 12.90 4.62 1.35
N TYR A 32 11.61 4.68 1.67
CA TYR A 32 10.81 5.90 1.62
C TYR A 32 10.95 6.69 2.92
N LYS A 33 11.74 7.76 2.90
CA LYS A 33 12.05 8.57 4.10
C LYS A 33 11.11 9.75 4.33
N ALA A 34 10.44 10.21 3.27
CA ALA A 34 9.59 11.39 3.32
C ALA A 34 8.25 11.14 2.63
N THR A 35 7.23 11.86 3.10
CA THR A 35 5.89 11.88 2.51
C THR A 35 5.62 13.29 2.03
N ASN A 36 5.36 13.47 0.73
CA ASN A 36 4.93 14.75 0.17
C ASN A 36 3.40 14.85 0.19
N LYS A 37 2.86 16.05 -0.09
CA LYS A 37 1.41 16.30 -0.09
C LYS A 37 0.67 15.45 -1.13
N ASP A 38 1.31 15.20 -2.26
CA ASP A 38 0.79 14.39 -3.35
C ASP A 38 0.59 12.93 -2.92
N LEU A 39 1.65 12.27 -2.45
CA LEU A 39 1.64 10.92 -1.90
C LEU A 39 0.62 10.77 -0.76
N TRP A 40 0.50 11.78 0.10
CA TRP A 40 -0.51 11.78 1.15
C TRP A 40 -1.94 11.74 0.59
N SER A 41 -2.21 12.53 -0.42
CA SER A 41 -3.53 12.59 -1.05
C SER A 41 -3.80 11.31 -1.84
N MET A 42 -2.82 10.86 -2.62
CA MET A 42 -2.86 9.62 -3.42
C MET A 42 -3.02 8.37 -2.55
N MET A 43 -2.45 8.32 -1.34
CA MET A 43 -2.64 7.19 -0.42
C MET A 43 -4.11 7.02 -0.02
N LEU A 44 -4.80 8.14 0.29
CA LEU A 44 -6.22 8.09 0.61
C LEU A 44 -7.05 7.71 -0.62
N GLU A 45 -6.73 8.25 -1.80
CA GLU A 45 -7.42 7.90 -3.04
C GLU A 45 -7.26 6.41 -3.34
N PHE A 46 -6.05 5.88 -3.23
CA PHE A 46 -5.75 4.46 -3.42
C PHE A 46 -6.59 3.57 -2.49
N CYS A 47 -6.71 3.92 -1.20
CA CYS A 47 -7.57 3.17 -0.27
C CYS A 47 -9.04 3.18 -0.66
N ARG A 48 -9.51 4.24 -1.35
CA ARG A 48 -10.91 4.39 -1.77
C ARG A 48 -11.20 3.72 -3.10
N THR A 49 -10.24 3.68 -4.00
CA THR A 49 -10.40 3.17 -5.36
C THR A 49 -9.99 1.71 -5.48
N VAL A 50 -8.96 1.29 -4.76
CA VAL A 50 -8.37 -0.05 -4.88
C VAL A 50 -8.86 -0.94 -3.75
N GLU A 51 -9.56 -2.01 -4.12
CA GLU A 51 -10.02 -3.02 -3.18
C GLU A 51 -8.82 -3.79 -2.56
N PRO A 52 -8.94 -4.32 -1.32
CA PRO A 52 -7.92 -5.21 -0.73
C PRO A 52 -7.48 -6.38 -1.61
N SER A 53 -8.30 -6.82 -2.56
CA SER A 53 -7.99 -7.85 -3.56
C SER A 53 -7.07 -7.39 -4.69
N LEU A 54 -6.79 -6.07 -4.80
CA LEU A 54 -6.06 -5.42 -5.89
C LEU A 54 -6.69 -5.60 -7.28
N GLN A 55 -7.97 -6.00 -7.35
CA GLN A 55 -8.65 -6.27 -8.62
C GLN A 55 -8.89 -4.99 -9.45
N ASP A 56 -9.14 -3.87 -8.78
CA ASP A 56 -9.41 -2.55 -9.38
C ASP A 56 -8.12 -1.71 -9.56
N TYR A 57 -6.94 -2.32 -9.39
CA TYR A 57 -5.67 -1.62 -9.55
C TYR A 57 -5.28 -1.47 -11.03
N GLU A 58 -5.13 -0.22 -11.48
CA GLU A 58 -4.61 0.12 -12.80
C GLU A 58 -3.12 0.52 -12.73
N ALA A 59 -2.25 -0.31 -13.30
CA ALA A 59 -0.79 -0.09 -13.32
C ALA A 59 -0.35 1.03 -14.29
N ASP A 60 -1.19 1.41 -15.25
CA ASP A 60 -0.96 2.58 -16.12
C ASP A 60 -1.50 3.88 -15.48
N GLY A 61 -2.05 3.79 -14.27
CA GLY A 61 -2.54 4.94 -13.52
C GLY A 61 -1.40 5.86 -13.09
N ALA A 62 -1.72 7.12 -12.81
CA ALA A 62 -0.76 8.11 -12.32
C ALA A 62 -0.43 7.94 -10.82
N TRP A 63 -0.32 6.70 -10.35
CA TRP A 63 0.00 6.41 -8.96
C TRP A 63 1.48 6.71 -8.67
N PRO A 64 1.82 7.19 -7.47
CA PRO A 64 3.19 7.26 -7.03
C PRO A 64 3.86 5.87 -7.02
N THR A 65 5.13 5.82 -7.41
CA THR A 65 5.91 4.56 -7.48
C THR A 65 5.88 3.75 -6.18
N LEU A 66 5.69 4.39 -5.03
CA LEU A 66 5.50 3.70 -3.74
C LEU A 66 4.30 2.75 -3.77
N LEU A 67 3.18 3.16 -4.37
CA LEU A 67 1.98 2.35 -4.49
C LEU A 67 2.16 1.23 -5.52
N ASP A 68 2.82 1.51 -6.64
CA ASP A 68 3.19 0.48 -7.62
C ASP A 68 4.06 -0.62 -6.98
N ASP A 69 5.11 -0.24 -6.25
CA ASP A 69 5.96 -1.18 -5.53
C ASP A 69 5.17 -1.96 -4.46
N PHE A 70 4.23 -1.31 -3.75
CA PHE A 70 3.36 -1.98 -2.79
C PHE A 70 2.49 -3.05 -3.47
N VAL A 71 1.86 -2.73 -4.61
CA VAL A 71 1.03 -3.69 -5.36
C VAL A 71 1.87 -4.87 -5.82
N ALA A 72 3.08 -4.62 -6.33
CA ALA A 72 4.00 -5.68 -6.73
C ALA A 72 4.40 -6.57 -5.54
N TRP A 73 4.72 -5.97 -4.40
CA TRP A 73 5.05 -6.67 -3.15
C TRP A 73 3.88 -7.54 -2.66
N LYS A 74 2.66 -6.99 -2.66
CA LYS A 74 1.46 -7.71 -2.23
C LYS A 74 1.10 -8.86 -3.17
N LYS A 75 1.22 -8.66 -4.49
CA LYS A 75 1.03 -9.73 -5.48
C LYS A 75 2.06 -10.85 -5.32
N ALA A 76 3.32 -10.51 -5.04
CA ALA A 76 4.34 -11.51 -4.74
C ALA A 76 3.99 -12.30 -3.47
N LYS A 77 3.55 -11.62 -2.40
CA LYS A 77 3.13 -12.27 -1.14
C LYS A 77 1.92 -13.20 -1.35
N LEU A 78 0.97 -12.82 -2.20
CA LEU A 78 -0.19 -13.66 -2.55
C LEU A 78 0.22 -14.89 -3.38
N GLY A 79 1.12 -14.73 -4.36
CA GLY A 79 1.63 -15.83 -5.18
C GLY A 79 2.52 -16.82 -4.40
N ASN A 80 3.23 -16.34 -3.38
CA ASN A 80 4.05 -17.17 -2.50
C ASN A 80 3.20 -18.02 -1.53
N GLY A 81 1.95 -17.64 -1.22
CA GLY A 81 1.05 -18.44 -0.38
C GLY A 81 0.52 -19.72 -1.04
N THR A 82 0.65 -19.85 -2.36
CA THR A 82 0.24 -21.03 -3.14
C THR A 82 1.38 -21.98 -3.50
N ALA A 83 2.64 -21.65 -3.17
CA ALA A 83 3.82 -22.43 -3.57
C ALA A 83 4.36 -23.37 -2.48
N GLU A 84 3.76 -23.41 -1.30
CA GLU A 84 4.14 -24.31 -0.18
C GLU A 84 3.07 -25.39 0.07
N ALA A 85 2.56 -25.98 -1.02
CA ALA A 85 1.71 -27.15 -1.00
C ALA A 85 2.02 -28.08 -2.19
N GLU A 86 3.30 -28.39 -2.41
CA GLU A 86 3.74 -29.60 -3.14
C GLU A 86 4.95 -30.23 -2.46
#